data_AF-A0A914V582-F1
#
_entry.id   AF-A0A914V582-F1
#
_cell.length_a   1.000
_cell.length_b   1.000
_cell.length_c   1.000
_cell.angle_alpha   90.00
_cell.angle_beta   90.00
_cell.angle_gamma   90.00
#
_symmetry.space_group_name_H-M   'P 1'
#
loop_
_entity.id
_entity.type
_entity.pdbx_description
1 polymer ?
#
loop_
_entity_poly.entity_id
_entity_poly.type
_entity_poly.pdbx_seq_one_letter_code
_entity_poly.pdbx_strand_id
1 'polypeptide(L)'
;MNAYDGRFAGYGTPAPVTMSGRIFCVLYGMFGIPLTLMTVADVAKFLANIFLKQFIRISTLKKRCRDRPGTASLSVPLKSATCIFLLYPPLAAAFLSWWEQWSYGDSLYFCFISVLTIGFGDMKPSNDKFFIVTILFVVMGLVITTMCLDLVAGFYIDKVHFFGRHYSLAKMLAQMIMDNAAGRLKGRKSLHATIGLNSPIVPDTYG
;
A
#
# COMPACT_ATOMS: atom_id res chain seq x y z
N MET A 1 1.10 -47.13 -25.78
CA MET A 1 1.86 -47.69 -24.64
C MET A 1 2.70 -46.57 -24.06
N ASN A 2 2.48 -46.27 -22.78
CA ASN A 2 2.70 -44.96 -22.17
C ASN A 2 4.17 -44.68 -21.82
N ALA A 3 4.68 -43.54 -22.29
CA ALA A 3 6.04 -43.06 -22.02
C ALA A 3 6.06 -42.01 -20.88
N TYR A 4 5.47 -42.34 -19.73
CA TYR A 4 5.52 -41.51 -18.53
C TYR A 4 5.95 -42.34 -17.33
N ASP A 5 7.20 -42.77 -17.33
CA ASP A 5 7.83 -43.30 -16.12
C ASP A 5 9.27 -42.80 -16.05
N GLY A 6 9.67 -42.24 -14.90
CA GLY A 6 11.08 -42.00 -14.59
C GLY A 6 11.53 -40.55 -14.34
N ARG A 7 11.14 -40.00 -13.19
CA ARG A 7 12.00 -39.21 -12.27
C ARG A 7 12.76 -37.98 -12.80
N PHE A 8 12.29 -36.80 -12.37
CA PHE A 8 13.16 -35.87 -11.64
C PHE A 8 12.45 -35.44 -10.36
N ALA A 9 12.70 -36.20 -9.28
CA ALA A 9 12.52 -35.71 -7.92
C ALA A 9 13.58 -34.62 -7.69
N GLY A 10 13.16 -33.42 -7.26
CA GLY A 10 14.15 -32.36 -7.03
C GLY A 10 13.60 -30.96 -6.80
N TYR A 11 12.59 -30.78 -5.94
CA TYR A 11 12.44 -29.51 -5.24
C TYR A 11 12.27 -29.86 -3.78
N GLY A 12 13.22 -29.47 -2.93
CA GLY A 12 13.27 -29.77 -1.49
C GLY A 12 12.16 -29.12 -0.66
N THR A 13 10.98 -28.95 -1.26
CA THR A 13 9.79 -28.33 -0.71
C THR A 13 8.64 -29.35 -0.67
N PRO A 14 7.88 -29.42 0.42
CA PRO A 14 6.77 -30.37 0.55
C PRO A 14 5.67 -30.02 -0.46
N ALA A 15 5.46 -30.88 -1.47
CA ALA A 15 4.45 -30.72 -2.51
C ALA A 15 3.70 -32.04 -2.78
N PRO A 16 2.39 -32.00 -3.11
CA PRO A 16 1.60 -33.19 -3.37
C PRO A 16 2.01 -33.87 -4.70
N VAL A 17 2.65 -35.02 -4.60
CA VAL A 17 3.08 -35.80 -5.77
C VAL A 17 1.98 -36.70 -6.35
N THR A 18 0.97 -37.06 -5.54
CA THR A 18 -0.14 -37.96 -5.93
C THR A 18 -1.27 -37.21 -6.64
N MET A 19 -1.96 -37.87 -7.57
CA MET A 19 -3.10 -37.26 -8.28
C MET A 19 -4.23 -36.88 -7.30
N SER A 20 -4.58 -37.80 -6.40
CA SER A 20 -5.56 -37.53 -5.33
C SER A 20 -5.13 -36.38 -4.42
N GLY A 21 -3.85 -36.28 -4.07
CA GLY A 21 -3.32 -35.17 -3.27
C GLY A 21 -3.42 -33.83 -3.99
N ARG A 22 -3.19 -33.79 -5.31
CA ARG A 22 -3.35 -32.58 -6.12
C ARG A 22 -4.81 -32.11 -6.15
N ILE A 23 -5.76 -33.02 -6.36
CA ILE A 23 -7.21 -32.70 -6.34
C ILE A 23 -7.62 -32.16 -4.97
N PHE A 24 -7.16 -32.80 -3.88
CA PHE A 24 -7.41 -32.32 -2.52
C PHE A 24 -6.84 -30.92 -2.30
N CYS A 25 -5.62 -30.65 -2.74
CA CYS A 25 -5.01 -29.32 -2.63
C CYS A 25 -5.78 -28.23 -3.40
N VAL A 26 -6.35 -28.56 -4.55
CA VAL A 26 -7.21 -27.63 -5.31
C VAL A 26 -8.47 -27.29 -4.52
N LEU A 27 -9.17 -28.28 -3.96
CA LEU A 27 -10.37 -28.06 -3.14
C LEU A 27 -10.05 -27.29 -1.85
N TYR A 28 -8.93 -27.63 -1.20
CA TYR A 28 -8.44 -26.92 -0.02
C TYR A 28 -8.12 -25.46 -0.34
N GLY A 29 -7.45 -25.18 -1.46
CA GLY A 29 -7.18 -23.80 -1.88
C GLY A 29 -8.45 -23.00 -2.17
N MET A 30 -9.42 -23.62 -2.84
CA MET A 30 -10.66 -22.95 -3.24
C MET A 30 -11.49 -22.43 -2.06
N PHE A 31 -11.63 -23.21 -0.98
CA PHE A 31 -12.36 -22.78 0.22
C PHE A 31 -11.46 -22.17 1.29
N GLY A 32 -10.22 -22.66 1.39
CA GLY A 32 -9.26 -22.26 2.41
C GLY A 32 -8.68 -20.89 2.17
N ILE A 33 -8.38 -20.49 0.93
CA ILE A 33 -7.84 -19.14 0.65
C ILE A 33 -8.86 -18.06 1.04
N PRO A 34 -10.14 -18.10 0.62
CA PRO A 34 -11.14 -17.12 1.04
C PRO A 34 -11.32 -17.07 2.56
N LEU A 35 -11.41 -18.23 3.22
CA LEU A 35 -11.57 -18.31 4.68
C LEU A 35 -10.34 -17.76 5.42
N THR A 36 -9.14 -18.06 4.92
CA THR A 36 -7.88 -17.54 5.47
C THR A 36 -7.81 -16.03 5.31
N LEU A 37 -8.20 -15.49 4.15
CA LEU A 37 -8.23 -14.04 3.93
C LEU A 37 -9.24 -13.35 4.86
N MET A 38 -10.42 -13.93 5.05
CA MET A 38 -11.44 -13.42 5.98
C MET A 38 -10.90 -13.36 7.42
N THR A 39 -10.35 -14.47 7.90
CA THR A 39 -9.84 -14.57 9.28
C THR A 39 -8.62 -13.69 9.51
N VAL A 40 -7.68 -13.64 8.57
CA VAL A 40 -6.51 -12.74 8.62
C VAL A 40 -6.97 -11.28 8.66
N ALA A 41 -7.98 -10.89 7.88
CA ALA A 41 -8.51 -9.52 7.91
C ALA A 41 -9.13 -9.15 9.25
N ASP A 42 -9.88 -10.06 9.88
CA ASP A 42 -10.50 -9.81 11.19
C ASP A 42 -9.48 -9.77 12.32
N VAL A 43 -8.49 -10.68 12.31
CA VAL A 43 -7.35 -10.65 13.23
C VAL A 43 -6.54 -9.37 13.04
N ALA A 44 -6.27 -8.96 11.80
CA ALA A 44 -5.57 -7.72 11.48
C ALA A 44 -6.31 -6.50 12.04
N LYS A 45 -7.64 -6.41 11.89
CA LYS A 45 -8.45 -5.33 12.49
C LYS A 45 -8.41 -5.34 14.02
N PHE A 46 -8.45 -6.51 14.64
CA PHE A 46 -8.37 -6.63 16.08
C PHE A 46 -7.01 -6.17 16.61
N LEU A 47 -5.92 -6.63 16.00
CA LEU A 47 -4.57 -6.19 16.33
C LEU A 47 -4.40 -4.70 16.03
N ALA A 48 -4.89 -4.20 14.89
CA ALA A 48 -4.91 -2.78 14.54
C ALA A 48 -5.50 -1.95 15.67
N ASN A 49 -6.68 -2.33 16.17
CA ASN A 49 -7.37 -1.60 17.23
C ASN A 49 -6.60 -1.62 18.56
N ILE A 50 -5.95 -2.74 18.90
CA ILE A 50 -5.10 -2.83 20.10
C ILE A 50 -3.85 -1.96 19.94
N PHE A 51 -3.13 -2.09 18.83
CA PHE A 51 -1.91 -1.33 18.56
C PHE A 51 -2.19 0.16 18.41
N LEU A 52 -3.26 0.55 17.71
CA LEU A 52 -3.70 1.96 17.59
C LEU A 52 -4.08 2.52 18.95
N LYS A 53 -4.84 1.80 19.80
CA LYS A 53 -5.15 2.25 21.17
C LYS A 53 -3.89 2.41 22.02
N GLN A 54 -2.98 1.44 21.98
CA GLN A 54 -1.72 1.48 22.73
C GLN A 54 -0.83 2.62 22.24
N PHE A 55 -0.77 2.82 20.92
CA PHE A 55 0.02 3.85 20.26
C PHE A 55 -0.53 5.26 20.51
N ILE A 56 -1.85 5.44 20.46
CA ILE A 56 -2.54 6.68 20.86
C ILE A 56 -2.27 6.96 22.33
N ARG A 57 -2.30 5.95 23.21
CA ARG A 57 -2.01 6.13 24.64
C ARG A 57 -0.57 6.62 24.87
N ILE A 58 0.41 6.02 24.20
CA ILE A 58 1.83 6.42 24.26
C ILE A 58 2.07 7.82 23.68
N SER A 59 1.44 8.15 22.54
CA SER A 59 1.59 9.47 21.90
C SER A 59 0.84 10.57 22.65
N THR A 60 -0.24 10.27 23.38
CA THR A 60 -0.93 11.22 24.26
C THR A 60 -0.09 11.56 25.49
N LEU A 61 0.65 10.59 26.06
CA LEU A 61 1.61 10.84 27.16
C LEU A 61 2.76 11.75 26.71
N LYS A 62 3.27 11.58 25.48
CA LYS A 62 4.39 12.38 24.94
C LYS A 62 3.97 13.78 24.45
N LYS A 63 2.68 13.99 24.13
CA LYS A 63 2.12 15.28 23.69
C LYS A 63 2.09 16.36 24.78
N ARG A 64 2.23 16.00 26.07
CA ARG A 64 2.29 16.97 27.17
C ARG A 64 3.50 17.93 27.09
N CYS A 65 4.52 17.64 26.26
CA CYS A 65 5.80 18.35 26.26
C CYS A 65 6.21 19.03 24.93
N ARG A 66 5.42 18.99 23.85
CA ARG A 66 5.86 19.58 22.55
C ARG A 66 4.73 20.21 21.75
N ASP A 67 4.51 21.50 22.02
CA ASP A 67 3.53 22.36 21.36
C ASP A 67 4.10 22.99 20.08
N ARG A 68 3.62 22.54 18.91
CA ARG A 68 3.65 23.31 17.64
C ARG A 68 2.38 22.95 16.85
N PRO A 69 1.39 23.86 16.76
CA PRO A 69 0.15 23.60 16.06
C PRO A 69 0.35 23.82 14.55
N GLY A 70 0.06 22.81 13.73
CA GLY A 70 0.00 22.99 12.27
C GLY A 70 0.21 21.75 11.41
N THR A 71 1.07 20.81 11.81
CA THR A 71 1.47 19.66 10.95
C THR A 71 1.61 18.32 11.69
N ALA A 72 1.25 18.28 12.98
CA ALA A 72 1.63 17.20 13.90
C ALA A 72 0.65 16.02 14.00
N SER A 73 -0.59 16.11 13.49
CA SER A 73 -1.59 15.05 13.75
C SER A 73 -1.32 13.74 13.02
N LEU A 74 -0.82 13.80 11.77
CA LEU A 74 -0.58 12.60 10.95
C LEU A 74 0.91 12.21 10.86
N SER A 75 1.81 13.17 11.08
CA SER A 75 3.27 12.95 11.02
C SER A 75 3.80 12.09 12.17
N VAL A 76 3.18 12.16 13.36
CA VAL A 76 3.59 11.39 14.54
C VAL A 76 3.30 9.89 14.41
N PRO A 77 2.07 9.44 14.04
CA PRO A 77 1.81 8.02 13.81
C PRO A 77 2.60 7.47 12.62
N LEU A 78 2.74 8.24 11.53
CA LEU A 78 3.52 7.81 10.37
C LEU A 78 5.00 7.56 10.71
N LYS A 79 5.66 8.52 11.40
CA LYS A 79 7.07 8.37 11.81
C LYS A 79 7.27 7.18 12.75
N SER A 80 6.30 6.93 13.64
CA SER A 80 6.38 5.81 14.57
C SER A 80 6.18 4.45 13.93
N ALA A 81 5.25 4.34 12.96
CA ALA A 81 4.97 3.08 12.27
C ALA A 81 6.16 2.66 11.41
N THR A 82 6.76 3.62 10.69
CA THR A 82 8.01 3.38 9.95
C THR A 82 9.14 2.95 10.89
N CYS A 83 9.25 3.54 12.08
CA CYS A 83 10.27 3.14 13.07
C CYS A 83 10.06 1.70 13.57
N ILE A 84 8.82 1.33 13.90
CA ILE A 84 8.47 -0.03 14.36
C ILE A 84 8.75 -1.06 13.26
N PHE A 85 8.40 -0.76 12.01
CA PHE A 85 8.67 -1.62 10.86
C PHE A 85 10.18 -1.82 10.63
N LEU A 86 11.00 -0.79 10.85
CA LEU A 86 12.46 -0.90 10.72
C LEU A 86 13.12 -1.62 11.89
N LEU A 87 12.56 -1.53 13.10
CA LEU A 87 13.11 -2.16 14.30
C LEU A 87 12.71 -3.63 14.46
N TYR A 88 11.51 -4.01 14.00
CA TYR A 88 10.99 -5.35 14.21
C TYR A 88 11.82 -6.46 13.54
N PRO A 89 12.16 -6.40 12.23
CA PRO A 89 12.90 -7.47 11.56
C PRO A 89 14.32 -7.69 12.14
N PRO A 90 15.12 -6.65 12.46
CA PRO A 90 16.39 -6.83 13.17
C PRO A 90 16.25 -7.49 14.54
N LEU A 91 15.23 -7.13 15.32
CA LEU A 91 14.99 -7.72 16.64
C LEU A 91 14.57 -9.20 16.52
N ALA A 92 13.65 -9.50 15.60
CA ALA A 92 13.21 -10.86 15.32
C ALA A 92 14.37 -11.72 14.77
N ALA A 93 15.22 -11.14 13.93
CA ALA A 93 16.41 -11.80 13.38
C ALA A 93 17.45 -12.14 14.45
N ALA A 94 17.71 -11.24 15.40
CA ALA A 94 18.61 -11.52 16.52
C ALA A 94 18.10 -12.69 17.36
N PHE A 95 16.79 -12.77 17.57
CA PHE A 95 16.17 -13.85 18.32
C PHE A 95 16.17 -15.18 17.57
N LEU A 96 15.84 -15.17 16.27
CA LEU A 96 15.92 -16.34 15.39
C LEU A 96 17.35 -16.86 15.24
N SER A 97 18.34 -15.97 15.13
CA SER A 97 19.75 -16.33 15.06
C SER A 97 20.19 -17.09 16.31
N TRP A 98 19.74 -16.66 17.49
CA TRP A 98 20.03 -17.37 18.73
C TRP A 98 19.32 -18.72 18.83
N TRP A 99 18.08 -18.85 18.35
CA TRP A 99 17.32 -20.10 18.47
C TRP A 99 17.63 -21.14 17.40
N GLU A 100 17.62 -20.74 16.13
CA GLU A 100 17.90 -21.63 14.99
C GLU A 100 19.40 -21.80 14.74
N GLN A 101 20.25 -21.11 15.51
CA GLN A 101 21.71 -21.12 15.36
C GLN A 101 22.16 -20.67 13.96
N TRP A 102 21.39 -19.77 13.34
CA TRP A 102 21.71 -19.16 12.06
C TRP A 102 22.62 -17.95 12.23
N SER A 103 23.37 -17.60 11.19
CA SER A 103 24.03 -16.31 11.13
C SER A 103 22.99 -15.18 11.21
N TYR A 104 23.32 -14.08 11.89
CA TYR A 104 22.43 -12.93 11.98
C TYR A 104 22.02 -12.41 10.60
N GLY A 105 22.92 -12.46 9.61
CA GLY A 105 22.62 -12.07 8.23
C GLY A 105 21.54 -12.95 7.59
N ASP A 106 21.62 -14.26 7.81
CA ASP A 106 20.67 -15.24 7.27
C ASP A 106 19.31 -15.12 7.97
N SER A 107 19.30 -14.92 9.30
CA SER A 107 18.07 -14.66 10.05
C SER A 107 17.41 -13.35 9.64
N LEU A 108 18.20 -12.31 9.36
CA LEU A 108 17.68 -11.02 8.89
C LEU A 108 17.11 -11.15 7.49
N TYR A 109 17.80 -11.85 6.59
CA TYR A 109 17.33 -12.16 5.25
C TYR A 109 16.00 -12.94 5.30
N PHE A 110 15.95 -14.04 6.05
CA PHE A 110 14.74 -14.85 6.21
C PHE A 110 13.58 -14.04 6.78
N CYS A 111 13.81 -13.26 7.84
CA CYS A 111 12.78 -12.45 8.48
C CYS A 111 12.26 -11.37 7.52
N PHE A 112 13.14 -10.65 6.84
CA PHE A 112 12.77 -9.56 5.94
C PHE A 112 11.99 -10.07 4.72
N ILE A 113 12.46 -11.13 4.06
CA ILE A 113 11.78 -11.75 2.91
C ILE A 113 10.42 -12.33 3.30
N SER A 114 10.29 -12.89 4.50
CA SER A 114 9.03 -13.45 5.00
C SER A 114 8.01 -12.34 5.33
N VAL A 115 8.46 -11.30 6.05
CA VAL A 115 7.60 -10.18 6.48
C VAL A 115 7.20 -9.29 5.29
N LEU A 116 8.06 -9.14 4.28
CA LEU A 116 7.71 -8.51 3.01
C LEU A 116 6.86 -9.39 2.09
N THR A 117 6.51 -10.62 2.50
CA THR A 117 5.76 -11.59 1.70
C THR A 117 6.41 -11.97 0.36
N ILE A 118 7.72 -11.74 0.20
CA ILE A 118 8.46 -12.17 -1.01
C ILE A 118 8.57 -13.69 -1.01
N GLY A 119 8.98 -14.28 0.13
CA GLY A 119 8.90 -15.72 0.38
C GLY A 119 9.63 -16.63 -0.62
N PHE A 120 10.92 -16.37 -0.90
CA PHE A 120 11.71 -17.18 -1.84
C PHE A 120 11.75 -18.69 -1.52
N GLY A 121 11.63 -19.06 -0.24
CA GLY A 121 11.54 -20.47 0.20
C GLY A 121 12.86 -21.24 0.12
N ASP A 122 13.97 -20.53 -0.05
CA ASP A 122 15.35 -21.02 -0.06
C ASP A 122 15.87 -21.37 1.34
N MET A 123 15.42 -20.63 2.35
CA MET A 123 15.70 -20.89 3.76
C MET A 123 14.42 -21.23 4.54
N LYS A 124 14.51 -22.22 5.43
CA LYS A 124 13.41 -22.62 6.33
C LYS A 124 13.98 -23.11 7.67
N PRO A 125 13.31 -22.83 8.79
CA PRO A 125 13.72 -23.31 10.11
C PRO A 125 13.93 -24.82 10.09
N SER A 126 15.03 -25.28 10.68
CA SER A 126 15.41 -26.70 10.71
C SER A 126 14.88 -27.40 11.96
N ASN A 127 14.54 -26.64 13.00
CA ASN A 127 14.04 -27.20 14.25
C ASN A 127 12.52 -27.38 14.24
N ASP A 128 12.06 -28.62 14.11
CA ASP A 128 10.62 -28.97 14.08
C ASP A 128 9.85 -28.48 15.31
N LYS A 129 10.50 -28.43 16.48
CA LYS A 129 9.89 -27.97 17.74
C LYS A 129 9.59 -26.46 17.75
N PHE A 130 10.38 -25.67 17.02
CA PHE A 130 10.27 -24.21 16.99
C PHE A 130 9.60 -23.69 15.71
N PHE A 131 9.24 -24.58 14.78
CA PHE A 131 8.54 -24.25 13.55
C PHE A 131 7.27 -23.42 13.77
N ILE A 132 6.43 -23.82 14.74
CA ILE A 132 5.19 -23.08 15.09
C ILE A 132 5.52 -21.69 15.63
N VAL A 133 6.56 -21.58 16.45
CA VAL A 133 7.00 -20.29 17.02
C VAL A 133 7.50 -19.37 15.90
N THR A 134 8.29 -19.88 14.97
CA THR A 134 8.76 -19.14 13.79
C THR A 134 7.59 -18.65 12.93
N ILE A 135 6.56 -19.48 12.72
CA ILE A 135 5.33 -19.05 12.03
C ILE A 135 4.66 -17.90 12.78
N LEU A 136 4.51 -17.99 14.10
CA LEU A 136 3.90 -16.91 14.89
C LEU A 136 4.70 -15.60 14.78
N PHE A 137 6.03 -15.65 14.78
CA PHE A 137 6.88 -14.49 14.54
C PHE A 137 6.68 -13.89 13.15
N VAL A 138 6.59 -14.72 12.11
CA VAL A 138 6.31 -14.22 10.76
C VAL A 138 4.93 -13.59 10.69
N VAL A 139 3.90 -14.22 11.26
CA VAL A 139 2.52 -13.69 11.31
C VAL A 139 2.46 -12.35 12.05
N MET A 140 3.14 -12.21 13.19
CA MET A 140 3.22 -10.93 13.91
C MET A 140 3.89 -9.84 13.07
N GLY A 141 4.96 -10.19 12.34
CA GLY A 141 5.64 -9.27 11.43
C GLY A 141 4.75 -8.84 10.26
N LEU A 142 3.96 -9.76 9.71
CA LEU A 142 2.98 -9.45 8.66
C LEU A 142 1.94 -8.45 9.17
N VAL A 143 1.41 -8.65 10.38
CA VAL A 143 0.43 -7.71 10.95
C VAL A 143 1.04 -6.31 11.14
N ILE A 144 2.26 -6.22 11.68
CA ILE A 144 2.98 -4.94 11.83
C ILE A 144 3.18 -4.26 10.47
N THR A 145 3.52 -5.04 9.45
CA THR A 145 3.74 -4.53 8.08
C THR A 145 2.46 -4.05 7.45
N THR A 146 1.36 -4.79 7.54
CA THR A 146 0.04 -4.37 7.06
C THR A 146 -0.38 -3.06 7.72
N MET A 147 -0.20 -2.92 9.04
CA MET A 147 -0.51 -1.67 9.74
C MET A 147 0.33 -0.48 9.27
N CYS A 148 1.62 -0.71 9.03
CA CYS A 148 2.48 0.33 8.49
C CYS A 148 2.05 0.73 7.08
N LEU A 149 1.70 -0.25 6.23
CA LEU A 149 1.18 -0.01 4.89
C LEU A 149 -0.15 0.76 4.92
N ASP A 150 -1.07 0.42 5.82
CA ASP A 150 -2.36 1.12 5.96
C ASP A 150 -2.17 2.60 6.34
N LEU A 151 -1.27 2.90 7.28
CA LEU A 151 -0.98 4.27 7.70
C LEU A 151 -0.30 5.09 6.60
N VAL A 152 0.65 4.48 5.88
CA VAL A 152 1.32 5.10 4.74
C VAL A 152 0.32 5.31 3.60
N ALA A 153 -0.49 4.30 3.28
CA ALA A 153 -1.51 4.36 2.24
C ALA A 153 -2.53 5.48 2.53
N GLY A 154 -3.04 5.59 3.76
CA GLY A 154 -3.95 6.67 4.14
C GLY A 154 -3.34 8.06 3.90
N PHE A 155 -2.09 8.27 4.32
CA PHE A 155 -1.38 9.53 4.08
C PHE A 155 -1.21 9.85 2.59
N TYR A 156 -0.84 8.86 1.77
CA TYR A 156 -0.67 9.04 0.33
C TYR A 156 -2.01 9.24 -0.38
N ILE A 157 -3.06 8.52 0.00
CA ILE A 157 -4.42 8.67 -0.55
C ILE A 157 -4.93 10.09 -0.30
N ASP A 158 -4.77 10.62 0.92
CA ASP A 158 -5.18 11.99 1.25
C ASP A 158 -4.43 13.03 0.40
N LYS A 159 -3.12 12.82 0.21
CA LYS A 159 -2.29 13.69 -0.63
C LYS A 159 -2.72 13.63 -2.10
N VAL A 160 -2.97 12.43 -2.62
CA VAL A 160 -3.44 12.22 -4.00
C VAL A 160 -4.82 12.85 -4.20
N HIS A 161 -5.76 12.67 -3.27
CA HIS A 161 -7.08 13.27 -3.34
C HIS A 161 -7.03 14.81 -3.29
N PHE A 162 -6.13 15.37 -2.45
CA PHE A 162 -5.88 16.81 -2.41
C PHE A 162 -5.40 17.34 -3.77
N PHE A 163 -4.43 16.67 -4.41
CA PHE A 163 -3.98 17.02 -5.76
C PHE A 163 -5.09 16.87 -6.81
N GLY A 164 -5.89 15.81 -6.72
CA GLY A 164 -7.02 15.58 -7.62
C GLY A 164 -8.07 16.70 -7.57
N ARG A 165 -8.38 17.22 -6.37
CA ARG A 165 -9.30 18.37 -6.21
C ARG A 165 -8.77 19.65 -6.85
N HIS A 166 -7.48 19.96 -6.68
CA HIS A 166 -6.88 21.15 -7.29
C HIS A 166 -6.88 21.08 -8.82
N TYR A 167 -6.61 19.90 -9.39
CA TYR A 167 -6.69 19.68 -10.84
C TYR A 167 -8.12 19.88 -11.35
N SER A 168 -9.12 19.35 -10.64
CA SER A 168 -10.54 19.50 -11.00
C SER A 168 -11.00 20.97 -10.95
N LEU A 169 -10.59 21.73 -9.92
CA LEU A 169 -10.90 23.16 -9.82
C LEU A 169 -10.24 23.97 -10.93
N ALA A 170 -8.97 23.72 -11.25
CA ALA A 170 -8.29 24.40 -12.35
C ALA A 170 -9.02 24.19 -13.68
N LYS A 171 -9.47 22.95 -13.94
CA LYS A 171 -10.25 22.61 -15.12
C LYS A 171 -11.61 23.32 -15.16
N MET A 172 -12.35 23.36 -14.04
CA MET A 172 -13.63 24.07 -13.95
C MET A 172 -13.47 25.58 -14.19
N LEU A 173 -12.45 26.21 -13.59
CA LEU A 173 -12.18 27.63 -13.77
C LEU A 173 -11.81 27.96 -15.22
N ALA A 174 -10.96 27.14 -15.84
CA ALA A 174 -10.63 27.31 -17.26
C ALA A 174 -11.88 27.24 -18.14
N GLN A 175 -12.78 26.28 -17.86
CA GLN A 175 -14.04 26.16 -18.59
C GLN A 175 -14.94 27.40 -18.40
N MET A 176 -15.11 27.87 -17.16
CA MET A 176 -15.92 29.07 -16.88
C MET A 176 -15.39 30.31 -17.59
N ILE A 177 -14.06 30.51 -17.63
CA ILE A 177 -13.45 31.65 -18.32
C ILE A 177 -13.71 31.57 -19.83
N MET A 178 -13.56 30.37 -20.41
CA MET A 178 -13.82 30.14 -21.84
C MET A 178 -15.28 30.38 -22.20
N ASP A 179 -16.22 29.91 -21.37
CA ASP A 179 -17.66 30.11 -21.59
C ASP A 179 -18.05 31.58 -21.45
N ASN A 180 -17.48 32.29 -20.47
CA ASN A 180 -17.71 33.73 -20.28
C ASN A 180 -17.10 34.56 -21.43
N ALA A 181 -15.91 34.18 -21.92
CA ALA A 181 -15.29 34.80 -23.08
C ALA A 181 -16.13 34.58 -24.35
N ALA A 182 -16.64 33.37 -24.58
CA ALA A 182 -17.51 33.05 -25.71
C ALA A 182 -18.83 33.84 -25.66
N GLY A 183 -19.44 33.99 -24.48
CA GLY A 183 -20.63 34.81 -24.27
C GLY A 183 -20.41 36.29 -24.61
N ARG A 184 -19.28 36.86 -24.19
CA ARG A 184 -18.92 38.26 -24.53
C ARG A 184 -18.67 38.46 -26.01
N LEU A 185 -18.04 37.48 -26.69
CA LEU A 185 -17.85 37.55 -28.14
C LEU A 185 -19.19 37.50 -28.89
N LYS A 186 -20.13 36.66 -28.44
CA LYS A 186 -21.47 36.57 -29.03
C LYS A 186 -22.26 37.86 -28.83
N GLY A 187 -22.23 38.44 -27.63
CA GLY A 187 -22.85 39.74 -27.33
C GLY A 187 -22.26 40.88 -28.16
N ARG A 188 -20.93 40.92 -28.33
CA ARG A 188 -20.23 41.95 -29.10
C ARG A 188 -20.50 41.85 -30.61
N LYS A 189 -20.59 40.62 -31.16
CA LYS A 189 -21.04 40.39 -32.55
C LYS A 189 -22.49 40.81 -32.77
N SER A 190 -23.38 40.55 -31.80
CA SER A 190 -24.76 41.00 -31.87
C SER A 190 -24.87 42.53 -31.84
N LEU A 191 -24.08 43.20 -30.98
CA LEU A 191 -24.05 44.66 -30.92
C LEU A 191 -23.54 45.28 -32.24
N HIS A 192 -22.47 44.73 -32.82
CA HIS A 192 -21.97 45.19 -34.12
C HIS A 192 -22.97 44.97 -35.27
N ALA A 193 -23.75 43.88 -35.23
CA ALA A 193 -24.81 43.63 -36.20
C ALA A 193 -25.99 44.61 -36.04
N THR A 194 -26.33 45.01 -34.81
CA THR A 194 -27.40 45.98 -34.54
C THR A 194 -27.00 47.44 -34.83
N ILE A 195 -25.73 47.81 -34.64
CA ILE A 195 -25.25 49.19 -34.85
C ILE A 195 -24.91 49.48 -36.32
N GLY A 196 -24.89 48.47 -37.20
CA GLY A 196 -24.79 48.68 -38.65
C GLY A 196 -23.50 49.35 -39.13
N LEU A 197 -22.42 49.34 -38.34
CA LEU A 197 -21.13 49.88 -38.76
C LEU A 197 -20.43 48.90 -39.70
N ASN A 198 -20.83 48.96 -40.97
CA ASN A 198 -20.05 48.46 -42.09
C ASN A 198 -19.15 49.59 -42.59
N SER A 199 -17.86 49.56 -42.26
CA SER A 199 -16.72 49.93 -43.14
C SER A 199 -15.48 50.31 -42.33
N PRO A 200 -14.32 49.65 -42.51
CA PRO A 200 -13.06 50.39 -42.60
C PRO A 200 -13.04 51.09 -43.96
N ILE A 201 -13.07 52.43 -43.94
CA ILE A 201 -12.80 53.27 -45.11
C ILE A 201 -11.36 52.96 -45.51
N VAL A 202 -11.19 52.33 -46.66
CA VAL A 202 -9.90 52.22 -47.35
C VAL A 202 -9.52 53.63 -47.81
N PRO A 203 -8.30 54.12 -47.51
CA PRO A 203 -7.87 55.41 -48.03
C PRO A 203 -7.49 55.22 -49.50
N ASP A 204 -8.39 55.60 -50.41
CA ASP A 204 -8.04 55.66 -51.83
C ASP A 204 -7.15 56.87 -52.07
N THR A 205 -5.88 56.53 -52.22
CA THR A 205 -4.82 57.30 -52.85
C THR A 205 -4.99 57.36 -54.38
N TYR A 206 -4.65 58.53 -54.96
CA TYR A 206 -4.36 58.83 -56.38
C TYR A 206 -5.52 58.99 -57.38
N GLY A 207 -5.52 60.13 -58.08
CA GLY A 207 -6.30 60.39 -59.29
C GLY A 207 -6.71 61.84 -59.46
#